data_AF-A0A7Y6A629-F1
#
_entry.id   AF-A0A7Y6A629-F1
#
_cell.length_a   1.000
_cell.length_b   1.000
_cell.length_c   1.000
_cell.angle_alpha   90.00
_cell.angle_beta   90.00
_cell.angle_gamma   90.00
#
_symmetry.space_group_name_H-M   'P 1'
#
loop_
_entity.id
_entity.type
_entity.pdbx_description
1 polymer ?
#
loop_
_entity_poly.entity_id
_entity_poly.type
_entity_poly.pdbx_seq_one_letter_code
_entity_poly.pdbx_strand_id
1 'polypeptide(L)'
;MSVPPRLAPLLAEYDFASERLVHRLTGPTVDSGDGLQVEVPPLTDAELLWEPVPGAWTIRRQADGPGGLGATRLVGSGEWGHDGGRPHPWPPPVTSIGWRINHVTKTLAGRADHTDGTHTHTEQGDEPQGTAAGAIDHLTAALAAWRATLLGADDAALDTVGYSTYPNGSDAEDVFLDVVWWMNQEVVHHGAEIALLRDLYLRLA
;
A
#
# COMPACT_ATOMS: atom_id res chain seq x y z
N MET A 1 21.08 -2.25 -16.32
CA MET A 1 21.25 -3.70 -16.52
C MET A 1 20.03 -4.23 -17.25
N SER A 2 20.11 -5.36 -17.95
CA SER A 2 18.90 -6.00 -18.49
C SER A 2 18.11 -6.64 -17.36
N VAL A 3 16.77 -6.54 -17.39
CA VAL A 3 15.90 -7.19 -16.41
C VAL A 3 16.11 -8.71 -16.47
N PRO A 4 16.40 -9.40 -15.34
CA PRO A 4 16.54 -10.84 -15.32
C PRO A 4 15.28 -11.55 -15.84
N PRO A 5 15.39 -12.65 -16.62
CA PRO A 5 14.22 -13.35 -17.15
C PRO A 5 13.23 -13.84 -16.09
N ARG A 6 13.72 -14.16 -14.88
CA ARG A 6 12.90 -14.58 -13.73
C ARG A 6 12.10 -13.42 -13.12
N LEU A 7 12.63 -12.20 -13.18
CA LEU A 7 11.97 -11.00 -12.68
C LEU A 7 10.98 -10.42 -13.70
N ALA A 8 11.24 -10.57 -15.00
CA ALA A 8 10.43 -9.99 -16.06
C ALA A 8 8.90 -10.19 -15.92
N PRO A 9 8.37 -11.41 -15.68
CA PRO A 9 6.92 -11.59 -15.50
C PRO A 9 6.38 -10.95 -14.22
N LEU A 10 7.15 -10.97 -13.11
CA LEU A 10 6.75 -10.35 -11.85
C LEU A 10 6.74 -8.82 -11.95
N LEU A 11 7.73 -8.24 -12.66
CA LEU A 11 7.76 -6.80 -12.93
C LEU A 11 6.59 -6.37 -13.82
N ALA A 12 6.20 -7.18 -14.82
CA ALA A 12 5.03 -6.91 -15.65
C ALA A 12 3.72 -6.96 -14.86
N GLU A 13 3.55 -7.94 -13.96
CA GLU A 13 2.41 -8.01 -13.05
C GLU A 13 2.37 -6.80 -12.11
N TYR A 14 3.52 -6.45 -11.53
CA TYR A 14 3.65 -5.29 -10.67
C TYR A 14 3.25 -3.99 -11.39
N ASP A 15 3.78 -3.77 -12.60
CA ASP A 15 3.48 -2.58 -13.41
C ASP A 15 1.98 -2.49 -13.72
N PHE A 16 1.38 -3.60 -14.15
CA PHE A 16 -0.04 -3.66 -14.45
C PHE A 16 -0.93 -3.42 -13.21
N ALA A 17 -0.61 -4.06 -12.09
CA ALA A 17 -1.38 -3.91 -10.85
C ALA A 17 -1.26 -2.48 -10.30
N SER A 18 -0.06 -1.89 -10.36
CA SER A 18 0.21 -0.51 -9.94
C SER A 18 -0.55 0.49 -10.79
N GLU A 19 -0.49 0.37 -12.11
CA GLU A 19 -1.22 1.23 -13.05
C GLU A 19 -2.73 1.14 -12.79
N ARG A 20 -3.26 -0.09 -12.65
CA ARG A 20 -4.68 -0.30 -12.38
C ARG A 20 -5.12 0.32 -11.06
N LEU A 21 -4.30 0.19 -10.01
CA LEU A 21 -4.57 0.84 -8.71
C LEU A 21 -4.57 2.37 -8.85
N VAL A 22 -3.54 2.96 -9.46
CA VAL A 22 -3.43 4.41 -9.62
C VAL A 22 -4.58 4.97 -10.47
N HIS A 23 -4.92 4.34 -11.60
CA HIS A 23 -6.08 4.76 -12.40
C HIS A 23 -7.39 4.59 -11.64
N ARG A 24 -7.51 3.54 -10.81
CA ARG A 24 -8.66 3.37 -9.93
C ARG A 24 -8.73 4.44 -8.84
N LEU A 25 -7.68 5.21 -8.57
CA LEU A 25 -7.70 6.33 -7.62
C LEU A 25 -7.82 7.69 -8.30
N THR A 26 -7.29 7.83 -9.51
CA THR A 26 -7.15 9.13 -10.20
C THR A 26 -8.20 9.36 -11.28
N GLY A 27 -8.78 8.30 -11.85
CA GLY A 27 -9.67 8.41 -13.00
C GLY A 27 -8.95 8.89 -14.27
N PRO A 28 -9.68 9.43 -15.27
CA PRO A 28 -11.14 9.50 -15.34
C PRO A 28 -11.79 8.18 -15.75
N THR A 29 -11.01 7.19 -16.19
CA THR A 29 -11.50 5.86 -16.58
C THR A 29 -10.55 4.76 -16.12
N VAL A 30 -11.06 3.53 -16.05
CA VAL A 30 -10.26 2.31 -15.89
C VAL A 30 -10.71 1.27 -16.92
N ASP A 31 -9.81 0.38 -17.33
CA ASP A 31 -10.17 -0.81 -18.09
C ASP A 31 -10.90 -1.81 -17.18
N SER A 32 -12.08 -2.29 -17.58
CA SER A 32 -12.84 -3.34 -16.85
C SER A 32 -12.20 -4.73 -16.90
N GLY A 33 -11.11 -4.90 -17.64
CA GLY A 33 -10.41 -6.16 -17.86
C GLY A 33 -10.79 -6.86 -19.16
N ASP A 34 -11.66 -6.23 -19.97
CA ASP A 34 -12.09 -6.68 -21.29
C ASP A 34 -11.76 -5.68 -22.41
N GLY A 35 -10.96 -4.64 -22.10
CA GLY A 35 -10.60 -3.58 -23.03
C GLY A 35 -11.58 -2.41 -23.04
N LEU A 36 -12.72 -2.50 -22.34
CA LEU A 36 -13.68 -1.41 -22.24
C LEU A 36 -13.29 -0.44 -21.13
N GLN A 37 -13.33 0.85 -21.46
CA GLN A 37 -13.09 1.92 -20.49
C GLN A 37 -14.39 2.23 -19.74
N VAL A 38 -14.32 2.22 -18.41
CA VAL A 38 -15.42 2.58 -17.51
C VAL A 38 -15.04 3.84 -16.75
N GLU A 39 -15.97 4.79 -16.65
CA GLU A 39 -15.76 6.03 -15.89
C GLU A 39 -15.48 5.75 -14.41
N VAL A 40 -14.45 6.40 -13.89
CA VAL A 40 -14.06 6.38 -12.49
C VAL A 40 -13.73 7.81 -12.09
N PRO A 41 -14.51 8.45 -11.20
CA PRO A 41 -14.16 9.77 -10.70
C PRO A 41 -12.88 9.70 -9.85
N PRO A 42 -12.08 10.79 -9.79
CA PRO A 42 -10.96 10.88 -8.87
C PRO A 42 -11.39 10.63 -7.42
N LEU A 43 -10.53 10.01 -6.62
CA LEU A 43 -10.73 9.86 -5.18
C LEU A 43 -10.88 11.25 -4.54
N THR A 44 -11.87 11.38 -3.67
CA THR A 44 -12.10 12.62 -2.91
C THR A 44 -11.62 12.48 -1.47
N ASP A 45 -11.34 13.60 -0.79
CA ASP A 45 -11.00 13.59 0.63
C ASP A 45 -12.12 12.96 1.48
N ALA A 46 -13.38 13.18 1.10
CA ALA A 46 -14.54 12.60 1.79
C ALA A 46 -14.58 11.07 1.66
N GLU A 47 -14.22 10.54 0.49
CA GLU A 47 -14.12 9.10 0.24
C GLU A 47 -12.90 8.49 0.95
N LEU A 48 -11.75 9.18 0.93
CA LEU A 48 -10.54 8.75 1.64
C LEU A 48 -10.79 8.58 3.15
N LEU A 49 -11.52 9.54 3.73
CA LEU A 49 -11.82 9.62 5.17
C LEU A 49 -13.09 8.86 5.58
N TRP A 50 -13.77 8.20 4.63
CA TRP A 50 -15.00 7.46 4.90
C TRP A 50 -14.75 6.21 5.77
N GLU A 51 -15.57 6.04 6.81
CA GLU A 51 -15.60 4.83 7.62
C GLU A 51 -16.66 3.85 7.07
N PRO A 52 -16.27 2.71 6.47
CA PRO A 52 -17.22 1.81 5.80
C PRO A 52 -18.17 1.10 6.76
N VAL A 53 -17.77 0.93 8.02
CA VAL A 53 -18.56 0.37 9.10
C VAL A 53 -18.19 1.05 10.43
N PRO A 54 -19.08 1.08 11.43
CA PRO A 54 -18.75 1.59 12.76
C PRO A 54 -17.54 0.85 13.35
N GLY A 55 -16.55 1.61 13.84
CA GLY A 55 -15.34 1.06 14.44
C GLY A 55 -14.32 0.51 13.42
N ALA A 56 -14.44 0.88 12.14
CA ALA A 56 -13.41 0.58 11.16
C ALA A 56 -12.05 1.19 11.57
N TRP A 57 -10.97 0.50 11.22
CA TRP A 57 -9.61 1.06 11.31
C TRP A 57 -9.38 2.00 10.14
N THR A 58 -9.08 3.27 10.43
CA THR A 58 -8.91 4.32 9.44
C THR A 58 -7.66 5.16 9.72
N ILE A 59 -7.42 6.18 8.89
CA ILE A 59 -6.50 7.27 9.21
C ILE A 59 -7.24 8.34 10.03
N ARG A 60 -6.59 8.85 11.07
CA ARG A 60 -7.15 9.84 12.00
C ARG A 60 -6.11 10.91 12.30
N ARG A 61 -6.53 12.10 12.69
CA ARG A 61 -5.58 13.08 13.20
C ARG A 61 -5.01 12.57 14.51
N GLN A 62 -3.71 12.76 14.71
CA GLN A 62 -3.02 12.39 15.95
C GLN A 62 -3.70 13.01 17.18
N ALA A 63 -4.21 14.24 17.06
CA ALA A 63 -4.92 14.97 18.11
C ALA A 63 -6.24 14.31 18.54
N ASP A 64 -6.88 13.52 17.66
CA ASP A 64 -8.15 12.86 17.94
C ASP A 64 -7.95 11.48 18.62
N GLY A 65 -6.75 10.91 18.50
CA GLY A 65 -6.42 9.59 19.03
C GLY A 65 -7.02 8.42 18.24
N PRO A 66 -6.74 7.17 18.65
CA PRO A 66 -7.31 5.99 18.02
C PRO A 66 -8.83 5.92 18.25
N GLY A 67 -9.57 5.49 17.22
CA GLY A 67 -11.03 5.38 17.26
C GLY A 67 -11.57 4.06 16.70
N GLY A 68 -10.73 3.28 16.03
CA GLY A 68 -11.09 1.98 15.51
C GLY A 68 -11.31 0.93 16.62
N LEU A 69 -12.10 -0.10 16.32
CA LEU A 69 -12.40 -1.19 17.26
C LEU A 69 -11.09 -1.85 17.74
N GLY A 70 -10.83 -1.76 19.03
CA GLY A 70 -9.62 -2.32 19.65
C GLY A 70 -8.30 -1.66 19.24
N ALA A 71 -8.34 -0.51 18.56
CA ALA A 71 -7.14 0.29 18.31
C ALA A 71 -6.64 0.88 19.63
N THR A 72 -5.34 0.74 19.90
CA THR A 72 -4.72 1.24 21.14
C THR A 72 -3.75 2.40 20.88
N ARG A 73 -3.42 2.65 19.62
CA ARG A 73 -2.57 3.77 19.20
C ARG A 73 -2.88 4.17 17.77
N LEU A 74 -2.44 5.37 17.39
CA LEU A 74 -2.25 5.75 16.00
C LEU A 74 -0.78 5.51 15.63
N VAL A 75 -0.53 4.85 14.50
CA VAL A 75 0.81 4.55 13.98
C VAL A 75 1.17 5.57 12.89
N GLY A 76 2.43 6.02 12.93
CA GLY A 76 2.97 7.08 12.08
C GLY A 76 3.31 8.35 12.84
N SER A 77 3.86 9.32 12.13
CA SER A 77 4.23 10.67 12.54
C SER A 77 3.44 11.73 11.77
N GLY A 78 3.68 13.01 12.10
CA GLY A 78 3.00 14.14 11.47
C GLY A 78 1.63 14.43 12.06
N GLU A 79 0.75 15.05 11.28
CA GLU A 79 -0.62 15.41 11.72
C GLU A 79 -1.55 14.19 11.79
N TRP A 80 -1.31 13.18 10.97
CA TRP A 80 -2.18 12.01 10.81
C TRP A 80 -1.47 10.73 11.24
N GLY A 81 -2.26 9.76 11.67
CA GLY A 81 -1.81 8.41 11.99
C GLY A 81 -2.88 7.40 11.54
N HIS A 82 -2.54 6.12 11.42
CA HIS A 82 -3.53 5.07 11.16
C HIS A 82 -3.83 4.28 12.43
N ASP A 83 -5.10 3.90 12.61
CA ASP A 83 -5.52 3.02 13.71
C ASP A 83 -4.67 1.74 13.71
N GLY A 84 -4.16 1.39 14.88
CA GLY A 84 -3.35 0.20 15.08
C GLY A 84 -3.23 -0.17 16.56
N GLY A 85 -2.48 -1.22 16.82
CA GLY A 85 -2.28 -1.72 18.17
C GLY A 85 -1.79 -3.16 18.16
N ARG A 86 -1.05 -3.52 19.22
CA ARG A 86 -0.64 -4.90 19.51
C ARG A 86 -1.05 -5.24 20.96
N PRO A 87 -1.56 -6.46 21.24
CA PRO A 87 -1.92 -7.50 20.28
C PRO A 87 -3.05 -7.04 19.34
N HIS A 88 -3.13 -7.64 18.16
CA HIS A 88 -4.19 -7.30 17.20
C HIS A 88 -5.56 -7.74 17.76
N PRO A 89 -6.62 -6.93 17.60
CA PRO A 89 -7.96 -7.29 18.04
C PRO A 89 -8.51 -8.52 17.29
N TRP A 90 -9.36 -9.28 17.97
CA TRP A 90 -10.14 -10.38 17.38
C TRP A 90 -11.65 -10.17 17.66
N PRO A 91 -12.52 -10.21 16.64
CA PRO A 91 -12.20 -10.35 15.21
C PRO A 91 -11.42 -9.14 14.65
N PRO A 92 -10.64 -9.30 13.56
CA PRO A 92 -9.97 -8.19 12.92
C PRO A 92 -11.00 -7.16 12.42
N PRO A 93 -10.77 -5.86 12.63
CA PRO A 93 -11.66 -4.80 12.18
C PRO A 93 -11.55 -4.64 10.66
N VAL A 94 -12.64 -4.18 10.06
CA VAL A 94 -12.61 -3.70 8.66
C VAL A 94 -11.73 -2.45 8.62
N THR A 95 -10.79 -2.40 7.68
CA THR A 95 -9.99 -1.19 7.43
C THR A 95 -10.68 -0.28 6.41
N SER A 96 -10.35 1.01 6.36
CA SER A 96 -10.90 1.97 5.38
C SER A 96 -10.06 2.05 4.10
N ILE A 97 -10.49 2.90 3.15
CA ILE A 97 -9.71 3.25 1.95
C ILE A 97 -8.39 3.93 2.38
N GLY A 98 -8.47 4.97 3.21
CA GLY A 98 -7.28 5.68 3.69
C GLY A 98 -6.30 4.79 4.45
N TRP A 99 -6.79 3.86 5.27
CA TRP A 99 -5.93 2.90 5.96
C TRP A 99 -5.17 1.99 4.98
N ARG A 100 -5.87 1.46 3.98
CA ARG A 100 -5.27 0.56 2.98
C ARG A 100 -4.28 1.26 2.07
N ILE A 101 -4.59 2.47 1.61
CA ILE A 101 -3.63 3.28 0.83
C ILE A 101 -2.36 3.49 1.67
N ASN A 102 -2.51 3.93 2.92
CA ASN A 102 -1.36 4.11 3.81
C ASN A 102 -0.57 2.81 4.03
N HIS A 103 -1.26 1.68 4.25
CA HIS A 103 -0.62 0.37 4.44
C HIS A 103 0.21 -0.07 3.23
N VAL A 104 -0.34 0.02 2.02
CA VAL A 104 0.39 -0.32 0.79
C VAL A 104 1.58 0.62 0.61
N THR A 105 1.38 1.93 0.79
CA THR A 105 2.43 2.94 0.69
C THR A 105 3.61 2.65 1.62
N LYS A 106 3.38 2.46 2.92
CA LYS A 106 4.48 2.20 3.87
C LYS A 106 5.18 0.87 3.60
N THR A 107 4.42 -0.15 3.18
CA THR A 107 4.93 -1.49 2.89
C THR A 107 5.89 -1.47 1.71
N LEU A 108 5.56 -0.70 0.66
CA LEU A 108 6.42 -0.49 -0.51
C LEU A 108 7.63 0.39 -0.20
N ALA A 109 7.40 1.56 0.42
CA ALA A 109 8.46 2.51 0.74
C ALA A 109 9.49 1.92 1.70
N GLY A 110 9.01 1.21 2.74
CA GLY A 110 9.87 0.53 3.69
C GLY A 110 10.72 -0.57 3.05
N ARG A 111 10.15 -1.38 2.15
CA ARG A 111 10.93 -2.41 1.45
C ARG A 111 11.92 -1.86 0.46
N ALA A 112 11.59 -0.80 -0.27
CA ALA A 112 12.56 -0.10 -1.11
C ALA A 112 13.74 0.40 -0.24
N ASP A 113 13.45 1.09 0.86
CA ASP A 113 14.49 1.63 1.75
C ASP A 113 15.37 0.55 2.40
N HIS A 114 14.78 -0.58 2.79
CA HIS A 114 15.48 -1.70 3.44
C HIS A 114 16.04 -2.74 2.46
N THR A 115 16.03 -2.47 1.16
CA THR A 115 16.67 -3.33 0.13
C THR A 115 17.89 -2.65 -0.47
N ASP A 116 17.73 -1.45 -1.02
CA ASP A 116 18.81 -0.70 -1.68
C ASP A 116 18.87 0.79 -1.29
N GLY A 117 18.14 1.17 -0.23
CA GLY A 117 18.10 2.52 0.33
C GLY A 117 18.98 2.72 1.57
N THR A 118 18.50 3.50 2.54
CA THR A 118 19.26 3.88 3.74
C THR A 118 18.98 3.00 4.96
N HIS A 119 17.98 2.10 4.89
CA HIS A 119 17.57 1.21 5.98
C HIS A 119 17.19 1.96 7.27
N THR A 120 16.61 3.16 7.13
CA THR A 120 16.21 4.03 8.24
C THR A 120 14.70 4.14 8.41
N HIS A 121 13.93 3.64 7.44
CA HIS A 121 12.47 3.67 7.48
C HIS A 121 11.94 2.85 8.68
N THR A 122 10.97 3.41 9.40
CA THR A 122 10.32 2.78 10.57
C THR A 122 8.81 3.05 10.53
N GLU A 123 8.00 2.19 11.17
CA GLU A 123 6.55 2.42 11.26
C GLU A 123 6.19 3.77 11.92
N GLN A 124 7.07 4.29 12.79
CA GLN A 124 6.88 5.57 13.46
C GLN A 124 7.23 6.76 12.57
N GLY A 125 8.00 6.56 11.50
CA GLY A 125 8.34 7.58 10.51
C GLY A 125 7.35 7.65 9.34
N ASP A 126 6.37 6.76 9.28
CA ASP A 126 5.30 6.82 8.28
C ASP A 126 4.47 8.09 8.47
N GLU A 127 4.13 8.78 7.39
CA GLU A 127 3.27 9.96 7.43
C GLU A 127 1.99 9.70 6.62
N PRO A 128 0.93 9.13 7.23
CA PRO A 128 -0.38 9.02 6.60
C PRO A 128 -0.90 10.38 6.14
N GLN A 129 -1.65 10.40 5.04
CA GLN A 129 -2.09 11.65 4.41
C GLN A 129 -3.59 11.83 4.56
N GLY A 130 -4.01 12.98 5.09
CA GLY A 130 -5.43 13.32 5.28
C GLY A 130 -6.16 13.84 4.05
N THR A 131 -5.48 13.94 2.91
CA THR A 131 -6.06 14.38 1.63
C THR A 131 -5.84 13.31 0.57
N ALA A 132 -6.79 13.17 -0.35
CA ALA A 132 -6.74 12.19 -1.44
C ALA A 132 -5.53 12.45 -2.35
N ALA A 133 -5.25 13.71 -2.65
CA ALA A 133 -4.07 14.10 -3.42
C ALA A 133 -2.77 13.66 -2.75
N GLY A 134 -2.57 14.01 -1.47
CA GLY A 134 -1.37 13.60 -0.73
C GLY A 134 -1.23 12.08 -0.62
N ALA A 135 -2.33 11.37 -0.37
CA ALA A 135 -2.33 9.91 -0.28
C ALA A 135 -1.93 9.24 -1.61
N ILE A 136 -2.43 9.76 -2.73
CA ILE A 136 -2.09 9.30 -4.08
C ILE A 136 -0.62 9.61 -4.42
N ASP A 137 -0.14 10.81 -4.09
CA ASP A 137 1.24 11.22 -4.35
C ASP A 137 2.23 10.33 -3.60
N HIS A 138 1.98 10.09 -2.31
CA HIS A 138 2.82 9.20 -1.49
C HIS A 138 2.79 7.75 -1.99
N LEU A 139 1.61 7.23 -2.34
CA LEU A 139 1.47 5.89 -2.92
C LEU A 139 2.25 5.77 -4.23
N THR A 140 2.09 6.75 -5.14
CA THR A 140 2.77 6.75 -6.44
C THR A 140 4.29 6.81 -6.28
N ALA A 141 4.78 7.61 -5.34
CA ALA A 141 6.21 7.67 -5.00
C ALA A 141 6.72 6.33 -4.46
N ALA A 142 5.97 5.67 -3.57
CA ALA A 142 6.33 4.37 -3.02
C ALA A 142 6.31 3.27 -4.08
N LEU A 143 5.31 3.27 -4.97
CA LEU A 143 5.23 2.35 -6.11
C LEU A 143 6.44 2.50 -7.04
N ALA A 144 6.84 3.74 -7.33
CA ALA A 144 8.00 4.04 -8.15
C ALA A 144 9.33 3.65 -7.47
N ALA A 145 9.46 3.88 -6.16
CA ALA A 145 10.65 3.52 -5.39
C ALA A 145 10.87 2.00 -5.40
N TRP A 146 9.83 1.22 -5.08
CA TRP A 146 9.94 -0.24 -5.11
C TRP A 146 10.23 -0.75 -6.53
N ARG A 147 9.59 -0.18 -7.55
CA ARG A 147 9.91 -0.51 -8.96
C ARG A 147 11.37 -0.26 -9.30
N ALA A 148 11.96 0.84 -8.81
CA ALA A 148 13.36 1.16 -9.03
C ALA A 148 14.29 0.12 -8.38
N THR A 149 13.97 -0.32 -7.14
CA THR A 149 14.66 -1.43 -6.46
C THR A 149 14.61 -2.70 -7.31
N LEU A 150 13.44 -3.06 -7.86
CA LEU A 150 13.30 -4.23 -8.74
C LEU A 150 14.19 -4.12 -10.00
N LEU A 151 14.22 -2.95 -10.63
CA LEU A 151 15.06 -2.72 -11.83
C LEU A 151 16.57 -2.74 -11.53
N GLY A 152 16.96 -2.54 -10.27
CA GLY A 152 18.34 -2.66 -9.80
C GLY A 152 18.80 -4.10 -9.55
N ALA A 153 17.87 -5.03 -9.33
CA ALA A 153 18.17 -6.41 -8.96
C ALA A 153 18.64 -7.26 -10.16
N ASP A 154 19.77 -7.94 -9.99
CA ASP A 154 20.26 -8.97 -10.90
C ASP A 154 19.89 -10.39 -10.44
N ASP A 155 20.26 -11.42 -11.19
CA ASP A 155 19.96 -12.81 -10.83
C ASP A 155 20.55 -13.22 -9.46
N ALA A 156 21.69 -12.65 -9.05
CA ALA A 156 22.30 -12.96 -7.76
C ALA A 156 21.54 -12.31 -6.59
N ALA A 157 21.07 -11.09 -6.77
CA ALA A 157 20.19 -10.42 -5.82
C ALA A 157 18.89 -11.21 -5.62
N LEU A 158 18.28 -11.68 -6.73
CA LEU A 158 17.05 -12.49 -6.67
C LEU A 158 17.22 -13.79 -5.86
N ASP A 159 18.41 -14.39 -5.85
CA ASP A 159 18.71 -15.64 -5.13
C ASP A 159 19.21 -15.41 -3.69
N THR A 160 19.38 -14.15 -3.27
CA THR A 160 19.93 -13.81 -1.96
C THR A 160 18.83 -13.81 -0.90
N VAL A 161 19.03 -14.60 0.16
CA VAL A 161 18.21 -14.55 1.38
C VAL A 161 18.56 -13.30 2.18
N GLY A 162 17.54 -12.55 2.60
CA GLY A 162 17.74 -11.32 3.36
C GLY A 162 18.36 -10.19 2.54
N TYR A 163 18.16 -10.19 1.21
CA TYR A 163 18.50 -9.05 0.37
C TYR A 163 17.69 -7.81 0.75
N SER A 164 16.39 -8.00 1.01
CA SER A 164 15.57 -7.06 1.79
C SER A 164 15.72 -7.38 3.28
N THR A 165 15.91 -6.37 4.11
CA THR A 165 15.96 -6.51 5.58
C THR A 165 14.81 -5.80 6.27
N TYR A 166 13.66 -5.64 5.58
CA TYR A 166 12.53 -4.90 6.13
C TYR A 166 12.06 -5.50 7.48
N PRO A 167 12.03 -4.72 8.57
CA PRO A 167 11.92 -5.27 9.93
C PRO A 167 10.51 -5.74 10.32
N ASN A 168 9.49 -5.40 9.54
CA ASN A 168 8.09 -5.74 9.84
C ASN A 168 7.55 -6.86 8.94
N GLY A 169 8.43 -7.67 8.34
CA GLY A 169 8.11 -8.83 7.52
C GLY A 169 9.10 -9.98 7.77
N SER A 170 8.94 -11.07 7.02
CA SER A 170 9.87 -12.20 6.99
C SER A 170 11.05 -11.97 6.03
N ASP A 171 11.18 -10.78 5.46
CA ASP A 171 12.15 -10.42 4.42
C ASP A 171 13.59 -10.88 4.70
N ALA A 172 14.07 -10.76 5.94
CA ALA A 172 15.43 -11.17 6.33
C ALA A 172 15.68 -12.70 6.26
N GLU A 173 14.60 -13.49 6.23
CA GLU A 173 14.61 -14.96 6.22
C GLU A 173 14.23 -15.54 4.84
N ASP A 174 13.67 -14.70 3.96
CA ASP A 174 13.18 -15.09 2.64
C ASP A 174 14.19 -14.77 1.53
N VAL A 175 14.15 -15.56 0.46
CA VAL A 175 14.86 -15.25 -0.79
C VAL A 175 14.20 -14.05 -1.47
N PHE A 176 14.99 -13.12 -2.03
CA PHE A 176 14.45 -11.88 -2.56
C PHE A 176 13.36 -12.08 -3.62
N LEU A 177 13.48 -13.11 -4.48
CA LEU A 177 12.45 -13.43 -5.46
C LEU A 177 11.07 -13.71 -4.83
N ASP A 178 11.03 -14.34 -3.65
CA ASP A 178 9.78 -14.60 -2.92
C ASP A 178 9.22 -13.31 -2.32
N VAL A 179 10.08 -12.39 -1.86
CA VAL A 179 9.68 -11.04 -1.42
C VAL A 179 9.05 -10.26 -2.59
N VAL A 180 9.65 -10.32 -3.79
CA VAL A 180 9.07 -9.69 -4.99
C VAL A 180 7.69 -10.27 -5.30
N TRP A 181 7.56 -11.59 -5.32
CA TRP A 181 6.28 -12.25 -5.56
C TRP A 181 5.23 -11.85 -4.53
N TRP A 182 5.59 -11.83 -3.24
CA TRP A 182 4.70 -11.45 -2.16
C TRP A 182 4.24 -10.00 -2.30
N MET A 183 5.15 -9.09 -2.67
CA MET A 183 4.82 -7.67 -2.82
C MET A 183 3.83 -7.40 -3.96
N ASN A 184 3.88 -8.19 -5.03
CA ASN A 184 2.82 -8.16 -6.04
C ASN A 184 1.46 -8.53 -5.46
N GLN A 185 1.41 -9.53 -4.56
CA GLN A 185 0.17 -9.95 -3.92
C GLN A 185 -0.44 -8.82 -3.06
N GLU A 186 0.36 -8.03 -2.35
CA GLU A 186 -0.19 -6.89 -1.59
C GLU A 186 -0.84 -5.84 -2.47
N VAL A 187 -0.19 -5.47 -3.57
CA VAL A 187 -0.70 -4.44 -4.49
C VAL A 187 -2.02 -4.92 -5.09
N VAL A 188 -2.09 -6.19 -5.51
CA VAL A 188 -3.31 -6.79 -6.05
C VAL A 188 -4.39 -6.92 -4.97
N HIS A 189 -4.05 -7.46 -3.81
CA HIS A 189 -4.97 -7.72 -2.70
C HIS A 189 -5.62 -6.43 -2.20
N HIS A 190 -4.82 -5.47 -1.76
CA HIS A 190 -5.33 -4.21 -1.23
C HIS A 190 -5.88 -3.30 -2.32
N GLY A 191 -5.36 -3.38 -3.55
CA GLY A 191 -5.93 -2.67 -4.69
C GLY A 191 -7.36 -3.13 -5.02
N ALA A 192 -7.63 -4.43 -4.94
CA ALA A 192 -8.98 -4.97 -5.10
C ALA A 192 -9.92 -4.56 -3.95
N GLU A 193 -9.44 -4.59 -2.71
CA GLU A 193 -10.24 -4.13 -1.57
C GLU A 193 -10.56 -2.64 -1.64
N ILE A 194 -9.59 -1.80 -2.02
CA ILE A 194 -9.83 -0.37 -2.28
C ILE A 194 -10.89 -0.21 -3.36
N ALA A 195 -10.77 -0.92 -4.49
CA ALA A 195 -11.74 -0.84 -5.57
C ALA A 195 -13.16 -1.17 -5.11
N LEU A 196 -13.32 -2.23 -4.31
CA LEU A 196 -14.60 -2.63 -3.70
C LEU A 196 -15.14 -1.54 -2.77
N LEU A 197 -14.31 -0.95 -1.92
CA LEU A 197 -14.76 0.10 -0.99
C LEU A 197 -15.18 1.38 -1.72
N ARG A 198 -14.47 1.75 -2.80
CA ARG A 198 -14.89 2.85 -3.67
C ARG A 198 -16.29 2.59 -4.25
N ASP A 199 -16.55 1.36 -4.69
CA ASP A 199 -17.87 0.97 -5.18
C ASP A 199 -18.93 1.07 -4.08
N LEU A 200 -18.62 0.64 -2.86
CA LEU A 200 -19.55 0.75 -1.73
C LEU A 200 -19.81 2.20 -1.33
N TYR A 201 -18.78 3.07 -1.34
CA TYR A 201 -18.91 4.49 -1.03
C TYR A 201 -19.98 5.15 -1.90
N LEU A 202 -19.93 4.93 -3.22
CA LEU A 202 -20.91 5.48 -4.17
C LEU A 202 -22.36 5.05 -3.91
N ARG A 203 -22.58 4.02 -3.09
CA ARG A 203 -23.90 3.42 -2.83
C ARG A 203 -24.38 3.64 -1.40
N LEU A 204 -23.49 3.94 -0.46
CA LEU A 204 -23.76 3.94 0.98
C LEU A 204 -23.46 5.28 1.67
N ALA A 205 -22.68 6.17 1.04
CA ALA A 205 -22.30 7.46 1.60
C ALA A 205 -23.17 8.62 1.09
#